data_AF-A0A8X7R959-F1
#
_entry.id   AF-A0A8X7R959-F1
#
_cell.length_a   1.000
_cell.length_b   1.000
_cell.length_c   1.000
_cell.angle_alpha   90.00
_cell.angle_beta   90.00
_cell.angle_gamma   90.00
#
_symmetry.space_group_name_H-M   'P 1'
#
loop_
_entity.id
_entity.type
_entity.pdbx_description
1 polymer ?
#
loop_
_entity_poly.entity_id
_entity_poly.type
_entity_poly.pdbx_seq_one_letter_code
_entity_poly.pdbx_strand_id
1 'polypeptide(L)'
;MHPENSGSHHCSCLSPYAETQGERRTLSIAAPGPDLISHTCSSGMKCLVVLVTGHPLIEQYLRTIDALAVAWLSGTEGQGVADVLFGDHPFNGKLPRTWLKSAA
;
A
#
# COMPACT_ATOMS: atom_id res chain seq x y z
N MET A 1 -31.68 -18.80 10.47
CA MET A 1 -31.11 -17.45 10.56
C MET A 1 -29.79 -17.56 11.30
N HIS A 2 -28.69 -17.77 10.57
CA HIS A 2 -27.34 -17.75 11.12
C HIS A 2 -26.73 -16.37 10.79
N PRO A 3 -26.15 -15.66 11.76
CA PRO A 3 -25.45 -14.41 11.50
C PRO A 3 -24.07 -14.70 10.90
N GLU A 4 -23.78 -14.10 9.74
CA GLU A 4 -22.47 -14.16 9.10
C GLU A 4 -21.48 -13.25 9.84
N ASN A 5 -20.38 -13.87 10.24
CA ASN A 5 -19.26 -13.27 10.95
C ASN A 5 -18.34 -12.61 9.91
N SER A 6 -18.52 -11.30 9.67
CA SER A 6 -17.60 -10.54 8.81
C SER A 6 -16.32 -10.23 9.58
N GLY A 7 -15.33 -11.12 9.44
CA GLY A 7 -13.95 -10.86 9.82
C GLY A 7 -13.40 -9.70 9.00
N SER A 8 -13.16 -8.57 9.65
CA SER A 8 -12.64 -7.36 9.02
C SER A 8 -11.16 -7.56 8.64
N HIS A 9 -10.93 -8.00 7.41
CA HIS A 9 -9.64 -7.84 6.73
C HIS A 9 -9.38 -6.33 6.56
N HIS A 10 -8.72 -5.72 7.55
CA HIS A 10 -8.37 -4.30 7.53
C HIS A 10 -7.26 -4.04 6.49
N CYS A 11 -7.64 -3.70 5.26
CA CYS A 11 -6.75 -3.08 4.28
C CYS A 11 -6.79 -1.55 4.48
N SER A 12 -5.72 -0.97 5.06
CA SER A 12 -5.61 0.49 5.32
C SER A 12 -5.25 1.31 4.07
N CYS A 13 -5.90 1.04 2.94
CA CYS A 13 -5.67 1.77 1.69
C CYS A 13 -6.35 3.15 1.72
N LEU A 14 -5.93 4.07 0.85
CA LEU A 14 -6.67 5.32 0.65
C LEU A 14 -8.11 5.03 0.23
N SER A 15 -9.08 5.74 0.80
CA SER A 15 -10.47 5.72 0.32
C SER A 15 -10.52 6.19 -1.15
N PRO A 16 -11.37 5.56 -1.99
CA PRO A 16 -11.50 5.96 -3.39
C PRO A 16 -11.99 7.40 -3.48
N TYR A 17 -11.43 8.14 -4.43
CA TYR A 17 -11.78 9.54 -4.69
C TYR A 17 -11.76 9.82 -6.18
N ALA A 18 -12.39 10.92 -6.58
CA ALA A 18 -12.33 11.46 -7.94
C ALA A 18 -12.26 12.99 -7.89
N GLU A 19 -11.65 13.60 -8.91
CA GLU A 19 -11.53 15.06 -9.05
C GLU A 19 -10.84 15.73 -7.85
N THR A 20 -11.34 16.90 -7.42
CA THR A 20 -10.81 17.70 -6.30
C THR A 20 -10.86 16.99 -4.95
N GLN A 21 -11.63 15.90 -4.83
CA GLN A 21 -11.67 15.09 -3.60
C GLN A 21 -10.35 14.38 -3.32
N GLY A 22 -9.46 14.32 -4.32
CA GLY A 22 -8.11 13.79 -4.21
C GLY A 22 -7.06 14.77 -3.74
N GLU A 23 -7.40 16.06 -3.65
CA GLU A 23 -6.42 17.09 -3.34
C GLU A 23 -5.97 16.94 -1.88
N ARG A 24 -4.70 16.64 -1.70
CA ARG A 24 -4.08 16.46 -0.38
C ARG A 24 -2.94 17.43 -0.22
N ARG A 25 -2.95 18.15 0.91
CA ARG A 25 -1.83 19.00 1.35
C ARG A 25 -0.63 18.17 1.85
N THR A 26 -0.84 16.88 2.10
CA THR A 26 0.16 15.98 2.67
C THR A 26 0.25 14.70 1.84
N LEU A 27 1.46 14.37 1.41
CA LEU A 27 1.76 13.17 0.63
C LEU A 27 2.17 12.02 1.56
N SER A 28 1.30 11.63 2.49
CA SER A 28 1.60 10.58 3.48
C SER A 28 0.53 9.49 3.50
N ILE A 29 0.91 8.29 3.93
CA ILE A 29 -0.03 7.20 4.21
C ILE A 29 -0.96 7.64 5.34
N ALA A 30 -2.27 7.51 5.12
CA ALA A 30 -3.27 7.88 6.11
C ALA A 30 -3.31 6.87 7.28
N ALA A 31 -3.69 7.35 8.47
CA ALA A 31 -3.97 6.47 9.59
C ALA A 31 -5.10 5.48 9.23
N PRO A 32 -5.06 4.23 9.72
CA PRO A 32 -4.09 3.69 10.70
C PRO A 32 -2.83 3.04 10.07
N GLY A 33 -2.58 3.24 8.76
CA GLY A 33 -1.49 2.57 8.03
C GLY A 33 -0.10 2.69 8.69
N PRO A 34 0.35 3.89 9.10
CA PRO A 34 1.62 4.08 9.81
C PRO A 34 1.80 3.19 11.04
N ASP A 35 0.77 3.11 11.89
CA ASP A 35 0.83 2.37 13.15
C ASP A 35 0.84 0.86 12.87
N LEU A 36 0.08 0.42 11.86
CA LEU A 36 0.08 -0.97 11.42
C LEU A 36 1.45 -1.40 10.87
N ILE A 37 2.11 -0.55 10.09
CA ILE A 37 3.46 -0.82 9.57
C ILE A 37 4.45 -0.88 10.72
N SER A 38 4.41 0.10 11.64
CA SER A 38 5.30 0.14 12.79
C SER A 38 5.16 -1.10 13.66
N HIS A 39 3.94 -1.48 14.02
CA HIS A 39 3.67 -2.63 14.88
C HIS A 39 4.04 -3.96 14.20
N THR A 40 3.63 -4.14 12.94
CA THR A 40 3.83 -5.41 12.21
C THR A 40 5.29 -5.61 11.85
N CYS A 41 5.96 -4.59 11.31
CA CYS A 41 7.33 -4.72 10.84
C CYS A 41 8.37 -4.68 11.97
N SER A 42 8.02 -4.18 13.15
CA SER A 42 8.91 -4.24 14.33
C SER A 42 8.88 -5.58 15.08
N SER A 43 8.08 -6.54 14.62
CA SER A 43 7.90 -7.85 15.28
C SER A 43 9.08 -8.82 15.14
N GLY A 44 10.13 -8.46 14.40
CA GLY A 44 11.31 -9.31 14.14
C GLY A 44 11.14 -10.29 12.99
N MET A 45 9.99 -10.26 12.30
CA MET A 45 9.75 -11.00 11.05
C MET A 45 10.08 -10.15 9.82
N LYS A 46 10.33 -10.83 8.70
CA LYS A 46 10.45 -10.16 7.39
C LYS A 46 9.14 -9.49 7.02
N CYS A 47 9.18 -8.19 6.75
CA CYS A 47 8.00 -7.37 6.49
C CYS A 47 8.00 -6.83 5.05
N LEU A 48 7.03 -7.28 4.27
CA LEU A 48 6.70 -6.74 2.95
C LEU A 48 5.45 -5.87 3.07
N VAL A 49 5.51 -4.63 2.58
CA VAL A 49 4.35 -3.75 2.46
C VAL A 49 3.91 -3.66 0.99
N VAL A 50 2.62 -3.88 0.74
CA VAL A 50 1.99 -3.65 -0.57
C VAL A 50 1.16 -2.37 -0.47
N LEU A 51 1.58 -1.33 -1.20
CA LEU A 51 0.93 -0.03 -1.23
C LEU A 51 -0.02 0.09 -2.43
N VAL A 52 -1.31 0.24 -2.14
CA VAL A 52 -2.36 0.53 -3.12
C VAL A 52 -2.63 2.02 -3.09
N THR A 53 -2.18 2.74 -4.12
CA THR A 53 -2.27 4.22 -4.20
C THR A 53 -2.44 4.68 -5.64
N GLY A 54 -3.11 5.81 -5.87
CA GLY A 54 -3.19 6.43 -7.19
C GLY A 54 -1.98 7.30 -7.55
N HIS A 55 -1.18 7.71 -6.56
CA HIS A 55 -0.12 8.71 -6.73
C HIS A 55 1.08 8.42 -5.82
N PRO A 56 2.28 8.94 -6.16
CA PRO A 56 3.46 8.85 -5.29
C PRO A 56 3.23 9.50 -3.93
N LEU A 57 3.72 8.85 -2.88
CA LEU A 57 3.70 9.34 -1.50
C LEU A 57 5.13 9.54 -0.99
N ILE A 58 5.32 10.27 0.11
CA ILE A 58 6.59 10.39 0.81
C ILE A 58 6.69 9.24 1.81
N GLU A 59 7.69 8.40 1.63
CA GLU A 59 7.81 7.14 2.35
C GLU A 59 8.81 7.25 3.50
N GLN A 60 8.31 7.66 4.66
CA GLN A 60 9.12 7.71 5.89
C GLN A 60 9.43 6.33 6.49
N TYR A 61 8.77 5.27 6.02
CA TYR A 61 8.86 3.91 6.58
C TYR A 61 9.85 2.99 5.85
N LEU A 62 10.53 3.48 4.80
CA LEU A 62 11.47 2.67 4.01
C LEU A 62 12.61 2.03 4.83
N ARG A 63 12.92 2.58 6.00
CA ARG A 63 13.95 2.03 6.90
C ARG A 63 13.43 0.87 7.77
N THR A 64 12.11 0.76 7.93
CA THR A 64 11.47 -0.22 8.83
C THR A 64 10.98 -1.45 8.09
N ILE A 65 10.74 -1.34 6.79
CA ILE A 65 10.24 -2.42 5.94
C ILE A 65 11.41 -3.10 5.20
N ASP A 66 11.33 -4.41 5.00
CA ASP A 66 12.34 -5.13 4.21
C ASP A 66 12.11 -4.97 2.70
N ALA A 67 10.85 -4.83 2.30
CA ALA A 67 10.45 -4.67 0.92
C ALA A 67 9.16 -3.85 0.78
N LEU A 68 9.04 -3.16 -0.35
CA LEU A 68 7.87 -2.39 -0.73
C LEU A 68 7.46 -2.72 -2.17
N ALA A 69 6.18 -2.99 -2.38
CA ALA A 69 5.58 -3.11 -3.70
C ALA A 69 4.46 -2.08 -3.86
N VAL A 70 4.38 -1.42 -5.02
CA VAL A 70 3.30 -0.48 -5.33
C VAL A 70 2.37 -1.13 -6.36
N ALA A 71 1.14 -1.44 -5.97
CA ALA A 71 0.15 -2.12 -6.80
C ALA A 71 -0.78 -1.15 -7.55
N TRP A 72 -0.63 0.16 -7.34
CA TRP A 72 -1.50 1.20 -7.87
C TRP A 72 -2.98 0.96 -7.51
N LEU A 73 -3.91 1.28 -8.41
CA LEU A 73 -5.33 0.93 -8.29
C LEU A 73 -5.62 -0.27 -9.19
N SER A 74 -5.27 -1.48 -8.72
CA SER A 74 -5.21 -2.73 -9.49
C SER A 74 -6.55 -3.29 -10.01
N GLY A 75 -7.68 -2.65 -9.70
CA GLY A 75 -9.00 -3.14 -10.09
C GLY A 75 -9.39 -4.43 -9.36
N THR A 76 -10.19 -5.27 -10.00
CA THR A 76 -10.75 -6.50 -9.42
C THR A 76 -9.78 -7.69 -9.42
N GLU A 77 -8.77 -7.66 -10.29
CA GLU A 77 -7.83 -8.77 -10.50
C GLU A 77 -6.68 -8.76 -9.49
N GLY A 78 -7.01 -8.75 -8.19
CA GLY A 78 -6.03 -8.72 -7.10
C GLY A 78 -5.08 -9.93 -7.09
N GLN A 79 -5.47 -11.04 -7.72
CA GLN A 79 -4.63 -12.22 -7.90
C GLN A 79 -3.32 -11.89 -8.63
N GLY A 80 -3.32 -10.93 -9.56
CA GLY A 80 -2.10 -10.52 -10.26
C GLY A 80 -1.03 -9.93 -9.34
N VAL A 81 -1.40 -9.41 -8.17
CA VAL A 81 -0.43 -9.00 -7.14
C VAL A 81 0.22 -10.24 -6.51
N ALA A 82 -0.57 -11.26 -6.18
CA ALA A 82 -0.06 -12.49 -5.59
C ALA A 82 0.87 -13.24 -6.56
N ASP A 83 0.51 -13.35 -7.83
CA ASP A 83 1.30 -14.06 -8.85
C ASP A 83 2.74 -13.50 -8.94
N VAL A 84 2.90 -12.18 -8.81
CA VAL A 84 4.22 -11.55 -8.84
C VAL A 84 4.95 -11.69 -7.49
N LEU A 85 4.23 -11.62 -6.37
CA LEU A 85 4.82 -11.76 -5.03
C LEU A 85 5.34 -13.17 -4.75
N PHE A 86 4.65 -14.19 -5.26
CA PHE A 86 5.03 -15.60 -5.07
C PHE A 86 5.93 -16.13 -6.20
N GLY A 87 6.20 -15.31 -7.22
CA GLY A 87 7.20 -15.61 -8.24
C GLY A 87 6.69 -16.36 -9.47
N ASP A 88 5.38 -16.47 -9.65
CA ASP A 88 4.78 -16.98 -10.89
C ASP A 88 5.08 -16.05 -12.08
N HIS A 89 5.22 -14.74 -11.79
CA HIS A 89 5.64 -13.73 -12.76
C HIS A 89 6.72 -12.78 -12.20
N PRO A 90 7.68 -12.33 -13.03
CA PRO A 90 8.69 -11.37 -12.58
C PRO A 90 8.15 -9.92 -12.50
N PHE A 91 8.73 -9.12 -11.61
CA PHE A 91 8.51 -7.68 -11.58
C PHE A 91 9.11 -6.99 -12.82
N ASN A 92 8.25 -6.49 -13.71
CA ASN A 92 8.65 -5.70 -14.89
C ASN A 92 8.20 -4.22 -14.82
N GLY A 93 7.47 -3.85 -13.77
CA GLY A 93 6.95 -2.50 -13.59
C GLY A 93 8.07 -1.47 -13.37
N LYS A 94 7.92 -0.29 -13.98
CA LYS A 94 8.77 0.88 -13.74
C LYS A 94 7.90 2.04 -13.29
N LEU A 95 8.44 2.89 -12.42
CA LEU A 95 7.74 4.06 -11.92
C LEU A 95 7.36 4.99 -13.10
N PRO A 96 6.05 5.24 -13.34
CA PRO A 96 5.62 6.13 -14.41
C PRO A 96 5.73 7.62 -14.02
N ARG A 97 5.96 7.89 -12.74
CA ARG A 97 6.11 9.23 -12.14
C ARG A 97 7.25 9.22 -11.14
N THR A 98 7.91 10.36 -10.97
CA THR A 98 8.96 10.55 -9.97
C THR A 98 8.42 10.29 -8.58
N TRP A 99 9.14 9.47 -7.81
CA TRP A 99 8.86 9.28 -6.39
C TRP A 99 9.65 10.30 -5.56
N LEU A 100 8.95 11.15 -4.82
CA LEU A 100 9.54 12.28 -4.11
C LEU A 100 10.19 11.82 -2.80
N LYS A 101 11.37 12.36 -2.48
CA LYS A 101 12.05 12.09 -1.20
C LYS A 101 11.48 12.91 -0.04
N SER A 102 11.00 14.11 -0.33
CA SER A 102 10.40 15.04 0.65
C SER A 102 9.39 15.94 -0.05
N ALA A 103 8.50 16.55 0.74
CA ALA A 103 7.69 17.66 0.28
C ALA A 103 8.61 18.86 0.03
N ALA A 104 8.25 19.70 -0.94
CA ALA A 104 8.90 20.99 -1.15
C ALA A 104 8.44 22.00 -0.10
#